data_AF-A0A1R1ACG8-F1
#
_entry.id   AF-A0A1R1ACG8-F1
#
_cell.length_a   1.000
_cell.length_b   1.000
_cell.length_c   1.000
_cell.angle_alpha   90.00
_cell.angle_beta   90.00
_cell.angle_gamma   90.00
#
_symmetry.space_group_name_H-M   'P 1'
#
loop_
_entity.id
_entity.type
_entity.pdbx_description
1 polymer ?
#
loop_
_entity_poly.entity_id
_entity_poly.type
_entity_poly.pdbx_seq_one_letter_code
_entity_poly.pdbx_strand_id
1 'polypeptide(L)'
;MHKDRRLTVESFLRRMKILVSTGHKRLVYRKDINVKKGLLVLGFINSNEIWTSVLELKTSDSIKDPEFDRDGSGELVYFFKRKMPNASVAYIKLKIKATHQGEMCVCLSFHPDT
;
A
#
# COMPACT_ATOMS: atom_id res chain seq x y z
N MET A 1 -22.43 -1.69 18.87
CA MET A 1 -21.96 -2.96 18.27
C MET A 1 -21.39 -2.66 16.89
N HIS A 2 -20.11 -2.25 16.79
CA HIS A 2 -19.49 -2.02 15.49
C HIS A 2 -19.24 -3.39 14.84
N LYS A 3 -19.96 -3.70 13.77
CA LYS A 3 -19.68 -4.88 12.95
C LYS A 3 -18.26 -4.74 12.40
N ASP A 4 -17.38 -5.63 12.84
CA ASP A 4 -16.01 -5.79 12.35
C ASP A 4 -16.07 -6.22 10.88
N ARG A 5 -16.29 -5.25 9.97
CA ARG A 5 -16.24 -5.48 8.52
C ARG A 5 -14.78 -5.47 8.08
N ARG A 6 -14.05 -6.52 8.46
CA ARG A 6 -12.74 -6.79 7.85
C ARG A 6 -12.97 -7.00 6.37
N LEU A 7 -12.33 -6.20 5.54
CA LEU A 7 -12.32 -6.46 4.10
C LEU A 7 -11.46 -7.70 3.86
N THR A 8 -11.90 -8.57 2.96
CA THR A 8 -10.99 -9.57 2.40
C THR A 8 -9.88 -8.86 1.62
N VAL A 9 -8.72 -9.51 1.42
CA VAL A 9 -7.64 -8.95 0.59
C VAL A 9 -8.17 -8.56 -0.80
N GLU A 10 -9.04 -9.38 -1.39
CA GLU A 10 -9.69 -9.10 -2.66
C GLU A 10 -10.55 -7.83 -2.62
N SER A 11 -11.43 -7.72 -1.63
CA SER A 11 -12.31 -6.54 -1.47
C SER A 11 -11.48 -5.28 -1.21
N PHE A 12 -10.43 -5.39 -0.41
CA PHE A 12 -9.48 -4.32 -0.16
C PHE A 12 -8.80 -3.87 -1.45
N LEU A 13 -8.23 -4.80 -2.23
CA LEU A 13 -7.55 -4.48 -3.49
C LEU A 13 -8.50 -3.82 -4.49
N ARG A 14 -9.75 -4.30 -4.60
CA ARG A 14 -10.77 -3.68 -5.47
C ARG A 14 -11.04 -2.24 -5.05
N ARG A 15 -11.27 -1.99 -3.75
CA ARG A 15 -11.54 -0.63 -3.26
C ARG A 15 -10.33 0.29 -3.40
N MET A 16 -9.15 -0.21 -3.04
CA MET A 16 -7.87 0.49 -3.16
C MET A 16 -7.64 0.94 -4.61
N LYS A 17 -7.86 0.06 -5.60
CA LYS A 17 -7.65 0.40 -7.02
C LYS A 17 -8.56 1.54 -7.48
N ILE A 18 -9.82 1.56 -7.04
CA ILE A 18 -10.75 2.67 -7.32
C ILE A 18 -10.25 3.98 -6.69
N LEU A 19 -9.79 3.95 -5.45
CA LEU A 19 -9.27 5.14 -4.77
C LEU A 19 -8.00 5.66 -5.47
N VAL A 20 -7.08 4.77 -5.82
CA VAL A 20 -5.83 5.14 -6.49
C VAL A 20 -6.07 5.69 -7.90
N SER A 21 -6.99 5.10 -8.67
CA SER A 21 -7.32 5.57 -10.02
C SER A 21 -8.06 6.91 -10.02
N THR A 22 -8.85 7.20 -8.98
CA THR A 22 -9.57 8.48 -8.83
C THR A 22 -8.77 9.56 -8.09
N GLY A 23 -7.49 9.32 -7.78
CA GLY A 23 -6.61 10.30 -7.14
C GLY A 23 -6.71 10.37 -5.61
N HIS A 24 -7.56 9.56 -4.98
CA HIS A 24 -7.70 9.46 -3.52
C HIS A 24 -6.59 8.59 -2.91
N LYS A 25 -5.34 9.04 -3.05
CA LYS A 25 -4.14 8.30 -2.66
C LYS A 25 -3.10 9.19 -2.00
N ARG A 26 -2.36 8.63 -1.05
CA ARG A 26 -1.28 9.34 -0.36
C ARG A 26 -0.12 8.40 -0.02
N LEU A 27 1.10 8.86 -0.30
CA LEU A 27 2.33 8.20 0.15
C LEU A 27 2.77 8.83 1.48
N VAL A 28 3.06 8.00 2.48
CA VAL A 28 3.64 8.46 3.75
C VAL A 28 5.15 8.46 3.61
N TYR A 29 5.75 9.66 3.67
CA TYR A 29 7.20 9.82 3.73
C TYR A 29 7.66 9.63 5.17
N ARG A 30 8.55 8.65 5.40
CA ARG A 30 9.20 8.47 6.69
C ARG A 30 10.60 9.08 6.65
N LYS A 31 10.99 9.78 7.73
CA LYS A 31 12.29 10.48 7.82
C LYS A 31 13.49 9.51 7.84
N ASP A 32 13.26 8.27 8.25
CA ASP A 32 14.26 7.21 8.39
C ASP A 32 14.54 6.45 7.08
N ILE A 33 13.75 6.69 6.02
CA ILE A 33 13.88 5.98 4.74
C ILE A 33 14.19 6.99 3.63
N ASN A 34 15.32 6.80 2.96
CA ASN A 34 15.60 7.51 1.72
C ASN A 34 14.75 6.92 0.59
N VAL A 35 13.52 7.42 0.47
CA VAL A 35 12.53 6.97 -0.51
C VAL A 35 13.11 7.00 -1.92
N LYS A 36 13.85 8.06 -2.30
CA LYS A 36 14.49 8.16 -3.63
C LYS A 36 15.46 7.01 -3.89
N LYS A 37 16.34 6.71 -2.93
CA LYS A 37 17.28 5.58 -3.05
C LYS A 37 16.54 4.25 -3.13
N GLY A 38 15.51 4.06 -2.31
CA GLY A 38 14.67 2.86 -2.35
C GLY A 38 13.99 2.65 -3.70
N LEU A 39 13.45 3.71 -4.29
CA LEU A 39 12.83 3.67 -5.62
C LEU A 39 13.84 3.27 -6.70
N LEU A 40 15.04 3.85 -6.69
CA LEU A 40 16.11 3.48 -7.63
C LEU A 40 16.50 2.01 -7.52
N VAL A 41 16.60 1.46 -6.29
CA VAL A 41 16.88 0.03 -6.07
C VAL A 41 15.74 -0.85 -6.61
N LEU A 42 14.51 -0.37 -6.59
CA LEU A 42 13.36 -1.06 -7.19
C LEU A 42 13.25 -0.86 -8.71
N GLY A 43 14.17 -0.09 -9.31
CA GLY A 43 14.17 0.24 -10.73
C GLY A 43 13.20 1.36 -11.11
N PHE A 44 12.71 2.13 -10.14
CA PHE A 44 11.79 3.23 -10.37
C PHE A 44 12.49 4.57 -10.53
N ILE A 45 12.03 5.35 -11.50
CA ILE A 45 12.60 6.66 -11.84
C ILE A 45 11.83 7.78 -11.14
N ASN A 46 10.54 7.59 -10.86
CA ASN A 46 9.68 8.57 -10.19
C ASN A 46 8.62 7.91 -9.28
N SER A 47 7.93 8.73 -8.49
CA SER A 47 6.94 8.26 -7.53
C SER A 47 5.59 7.84 -8.15
N ASN A 48 5.31 8.18 -9.41
CA ASN A 48 4.08 7.72 -10.07
C ASN A 48 4.12 6.21 -10.36
N GLU A 49 5.30 5.66 -10.62
CA GLU A 49 5.51 4.23 -10.84
C GLU A 49 5.16 3.38 -9.62
N ILE A 50 5.25 3.95 -8.41
CA ILE A 50 4.75 3.32 -7.18
C ILE A 50 3.26 3.01 -7.32
N TRP A 51 2.47 3.97 -7.81
CA TRP A 51 1.02 3.82 -7.92
C TRP A 51 0.64 2.88 -9.05
N THR A 52 1.40 2.86 -10.15
CA THR A 52 1.25 1.83 -11.19
C THR A 52 1.48 0.44 -10.59
N SER A 53 2.57 0.25 -9.85
CA SER A 53 2.87 -1.01 -9.16
C SER A 53 1.77 -1.43 -8.18
N VAL A 54 1.24 -0.47 -7.41
CA VAL A 54 0.12 -0.68 -6.48
C VAL A 54 -1.15 -1.10 -7.22
N LEU A 55 -1.48 -0.48 -8.36
CA LEU A 55 -2.67 -0.84 -9.16
C LEU A 55 -2.60 -2.26 -9.71
N GLU A 56 -1.40 -2.77 -9.94
CA GLU A 56 -1.19 -4.11 -10.48
C GLU A 56 -1.15 -5.21 -9.41
N LEU A 57 -1.21 -4.87 -8.11
CA LEU A 57 -1.22 -5.85 -7.02
C LEU A 57 -2.34 -6.88 -7.18
N LYS A 58 -2.01 -8.13 -6.87
CA LYS A 58 -2.89 -9.29 -6.89
C LYS A 58 -3.10 -9.83 -5.47
N THR A 59 -4.16 -10.61 -5.27
CA THR A 59 -4.41 -11.30 -4.00
C THR A 59 -3.25 -12.22 -3.61
N SER A 60 -2.63 -12.87 -4.60
CA SER A 60 -1.42 -13.71 -4.44
C SER A 60 -0.18 -12.95 -3.97
N ASP A 61 -0.15 -11.62 -4.11
CA ASP A 61 0.97 -10.80 -3.63
C ASP A 61 0.89 -10.57 -2.11
N SER A 62 -0.25 -10.92 -1.48
CA SER A 62 -0.43 -10.80 -0.04
C SER A 62 0.38 -11.87 0.69
N ILE A 63 1.12 -11.44 1.70
CA ILE A 63 2.08 -12.31 2.40
C ILE A 63 1.60 -12.76 3.78
N LYS A 64 0.54 -12.14 4.30
CA LYS A 64 -0.05 -12.44 5.60
C LYS A 64 -1.40 -11.75 5.75
N ASP A 65 -2.14 -12.15 6.77
CA ASP A 65 -3.39 -11.52 7.17
C ASP A 65 -3.20 -10.03 7.54
N PRO A 66 -4.22 -9.19 7.29
CA PRO A 66 -4.16 -7.79 7.67
C PRO A 66 -4.12 -7.63 9.20
N GLU A 67 -3.40 -6.61 9.64
CA GLU A 67 -3.22 -6.29 11.06
C GLU A 67 -3.80 -4.90 11.35
N PHE A 68 -4.29 -4.67 12.57
CA PHE A 68 -4.67 -3.32 12.96
C PHE A 68 -3.47 -2.37 12.90
N ASP A 69 -3.71 -1.16 12.40
CA ASP A 69 -2.70 -0.12 12.40
C ASP A 69 -2.35 0.27 13.84
N ARG A 70 -1.06 0.50 14.06
CA ARG A 70 -0.49 0.82 15.36
C ARG A 70 -0.70 2.28 15.75
N ASP A 71 -1.23 3.10 14.83
CA ASP A 71 -1.60 4.50 15.10
C ASP A 71 -2.91 4.63 15.91
N GLY A 72 -3.55 3.52 16.27
CA GLY A 72 -4.77 3.51 17.07
C GLY A 72 -6.04 3.90 16.30
N SER A 73 -5.96 4.06 14.98
CA SER A 73 -7.11 4.40 14.13
C SER A 73 -8.19 3.31 14.06
N GLY A 74 -7.86 2.07 14.44
CA GLY A 74 -8.72 0.90 14.23
C GLY A 74 -8.79 0.44 12.77
N GLU A 75 -8.00 1.05 11.88
CA GLU A 75 -7.90 0.68 10.47
C GLU A 75 -7.01 -0.54 10.28
N LEU A 76 -7.25 -1.32 9.23
CA LEU A 76 -6.42 -2.47 8.89
C LEU A 76 -5.30 -2.10 7.90
N VAL A 77 -4.12 -2.64 8.13
CA VAL A 77 -2.94 -2.57 7.26
C VAL A 77 -2.80 -3.90 6.52
N TYR A 78 -2.65 -3.82 5.20
CA TYR A 78 -2.47 -4.93 4.29
C TYR A 78 -1.03 -4.97 3.81
N PHE A 79 -0.49 -6.18 3.73
CA PHE A 79 0.93 -6.42 3.48
C PHE A 79 1.11 -7.23 2.21
N PHE A 80 1.99 -6.73 1.34
CA PHE A 80 2.26 -7.36 0.06
C PHE A 80 3.77 -7.45 -0.20
N LYS A 81 4.17 -8.45 -0.97
CA LYS A 81 5.46 -8.51 -1.63
C LYS A 81 5.25 -8.67 -3.12
N ARG A 82 6.00 -7.91 -3.91
CA ARG A 82 5.88 -7.95 -5.37
C ARG A 82 7.26 -7.96 -6.01
N LYS A 83 7.48 -8.86 -6.96
CA LYS A 83 8.68 -8.87 -7.80
C LYS A 83 8.59 -7.70 -8.79
N MET A 84 9.67 -6.92 -8.87
CA MET A 84 9.80 -5.78 -9.76
C MET A 84 10.51 -6.16 -11.08
N PRO A 85 10.40 -5.33 -12.13
CA PRO A 85 11.01 -5.62 -13.43
C PRO A 85 12.53 -5.88 -13.37
N ASN A 86 13.24 -5.26 -12.43
CA ASN A 86 14.67 -5.46 -12.22
C ASN A 86 15.01 -6.67 -11.31
N ALA A 87 14.06 -7.60 -11.13
CA ALA A 87 14.15 -8.77 -10.25
C ALA A 87 14.26 -8.50 -8.75
N SER A 88 14.29 -7.24 -8.30
CA SER A 88 14.14 -6.92 -6.88
C SER A 88 12.74 -7.28 -6.38
N VAL A 89 12.58 -7.42 -5.07
CA VAL A 89 11.27 -7.60 -4.43
C VAL A 89 10.97 -6.32 -3.66
N ALA A 90 9.78 -5.76 -3.85
CA ALA A 90 9.30 -4.68 -3.01
C ALA A 90 8.41 -5.22 -1.90
N TYR A 91 8.63 -4.70 -0.71
CA TYR A 91 7.74 -4.85 0.42
C TYR A 91 6.83 -3.63 0.53
N ILE A 92 5.52 -3.89 0.61
CA ILE A 92 4.48 -2.87 0.46
C ILE A 92 3.48 -2.97 1.62
N LYS A 93 3.20 -1.84 2.27
CA LYS A 93 2.14 -1.70 3.28
C LYS A 93 1.11 -0.68 2.85
N LEU A 94 -0.16 -1.07 2.80
CA LEU A 94 -1.27 -0.21 2.39
C LEU A 94 -2.39 -0.23 3.44
N LYS A 95 -3.10 0.88 3.60
CA LYS A 95 -4.38 0.93 4.32
C LYS A 95 -5.38 1.80 3.59
N ILE A 96 -6.67 1.62 3.88
CA ILE A 96 -7.72 2.57 3.50
C ILE A 96 -8.06 3.36 4.75
N LYS A 97 -7.86 4.68 4.68
CA LYS A 97 -8.12 5.60 5.77
C LYS A 97 -9.43 6.34 5.56
N ALA A 98 -10.27 6.40 6.60
CA ALA A 98 -11.44 7.26 6.61
C ALA A 98 -11.01 8.73 6.87
N THR A 99 -11.59 9.66 6.12
CA THR A 99 -11.34 11.10 6.21
C THR A 99 -12.66 11.86 6.13
N HIS A 100 -12.64 13.15 6.43
CA HIS A 100 -13.80 14.03 6.28
C HIS A 100 -14.27 14.17 4.82
N GLN A 101 -13.41 13.85 3.85
CA GLN A 101 -13.71 13.87 2.40
C GLN A 101 -14.06 12.49 1.83
N GLY A 102 -14.25 11.47 2.69
CA GLY A 102 -14.45 10.08 2.30
C GLY A 102 -13.22 9.23 2.56
N GLU A 103 -12.95 8.24 1.72
CA GLU A 103 -11.86 7.28 1.92
C GLU A 103 -10.61 7.64 1.12
N MET A 104 -9.45 7.26 1.64
CA MET A 104 -8.16 7.48 0.98
C MET A 104 -7.27 6.25 1.10
N CYS A 105 -6.68 5.80 -0.01
CA CYS A 105 -5.64 4.79 0.02
C CYS A 105 -4.32 5.41 0.52
N VAL A 106 -3.78 4.88 1.60
CA VAL A 106 -2.51 5.33 2.18
C VAL A 106 -1.45 4.24 2.01
N CYS A 107 -0.37 4.58 1.32
CA CYS A 107 0.84 3.76 1.24
C CYS A 107 1.76 4.12 2.41
N LEU A 108 1.85 3.21 3.38
CA LEU A 108 2.62 3.37 4.61
C LEU A 108 4.08 2.99 4.41
N SER A 109 4.36 2.06 3.50
CA SER A 109 5.72 1.59 3.21
C SER A 109 5.78 1.07 1.78
N PHE A 110 6.85 1.43 1.07
CA PHE A 110 7.18 0.92 -0.24
C PHE A 110 8.71 0.96 -0.37
N HIS A 111 9.36 -0.19 -0.19
CA HIS A 111 10.82 -0.27 -0.20
C HIS A 111 11.29 -1.66 -0.67
N PRO A 112 12.55 -1.80 -1.09
CA PRO A 112 13.15 -3.12 -1.31
C PRO A 112 13.01 -4.02 -0.09
N ASP A 113 12.65 -5.27 -0.33
CA ASP A 113 12.67 -6.38 0.62
C ASP A 113 14.11 -6.92 0.66
N THR A 114 14.97 -6.23 1.43
CA THR A 114 16.37 -6.61 1.66
C THR A 114 16.52 -7.51 2.87
#